data_AF-A0A7V5V616-F1
#
_entry.id   AF-A0A7V5V616-F1
#
_cell.length_a   1.000
_cell.length_b   1.000
_cell.length_c   1.000
_cell.angle_alpha   90.00
_cell.angle_beta   90.00
_cell.angle_gamma   90.00
#
_symmetry.space_group_name_H-M   'P 1'
#
loop_
_entity.id
_entity.type
_entity.pdbx_description
1 polymer ?
#
loop_
_entity_poly.entity_id
_entity_poly.type
_entity_poly.pdbx_seq_one_letter_code
_entity_poly.pdbx_strand_id
1 'polypeptide(L)' 'VSVGLACFPHHFRTGEEVVAAADSALYQAKNSGRNRVVVFGR' A
#
# COMPACT_ATOMS: atom_id res chain seq x y z
N VAL A 1 -8.22 11.89 -4.33
CA VAL A 1 -7.35 11.35 -3.26
C VAL A 1 -6.76 10.02 -3.73
N SER A 2 -5.48 9.74 -3.50
CA SER A 2 -4.89 8.40 -3.78
C SER A 2 -4.61 7.69 -2.46
N VAL A 3 -4.78 6.36 -2.44
CA VAL A 3 -4.65 5.55 -1.22
C VAL A 3 -3.84 4.29 -1.53
N GLY A 4 -2.90 3.95 -0.65
CA GLY A 4 -2.24 2.65 -0.62
C GLY A 4 -2.70 1.86 0.60
N LEU A 5 -2.93 0.57 0.43
CA LEU A 5 -3.51 -0.30 1.45
C LEU A 5 -2.65 -1.55 1.62
N ALA A 6 -2.30 -1.89 2.85
CA ALA A 6 -1.63 -3.12 3.24
C ALA A 6 -2.34 -3.74 4.45
N CYS A 7 -2.33 -5.07 4.57
CA CYS A 7 -3.04 -5.79 5.62
C CYS A 7 -2.08 -6.62 6.49
N PHE A 8 -2.06 -6.31 7.78
CA PHE A 8 -1.40 -7.10 8.83
C PHE A 8 -2.39 -8.13 9.42
N PRO A 9 -1.98 -9.36 9.78
CA PRO A 9 -0.60 -9.90 9.82
C PRO A 9 -0.19 -10.75 8.61
N HIS A 10 -0.88 -10.65 7.46
CA HIS A 10 -0.81 -11.70 6.44
C HIS A 10 0.59 -11.99 5.88
N HIS A 11 1.34 -10.95 5.49
CA HIS A 11 2.70 -11.06 4.93
C HIS A 11 3.73 -10.22 5.68
N PHE A 12 3.38 -9.71 6.85
CA PHE A 12 4.19 -8.76 7.59
C PHE A 12 4.39 -9.24 9.02
N ARG A 13 5.60 -9.06 9.52
CA ARG A 13 6.05 -9.46 10.86
C ARG A 13 6.07 -8.28 11.82
N THR A 14 6.19 -7.06 11.32
CA THR A 14 6.19 -5.83 12.13
C THR A 14 5.25 -4.77 11.55
N GLY A 15 4.90 -3.77 12.37
CA GLY A 15 4.09 -2.64 11.91
C GLY A 15 4.80 -1.79 10.86
N GLU A 16 6.12 -1.64 10.97
CA GLU A 16 6.95 -0.90 10.03
C GLU A 16 6.90 -1.50 8.63
N GLU A 17 6.93 -2.84 8.53
CA GLU A 17 6.82 -3.54 7.24
C GLU A 17 5.47 -3.26 6.56
N VAL A 18 4.38 -3.21 7.34
CA VAL A 18 3.02 -2.91 6.83
C VAL A 18 2.94 -1.48 6.33
N VAL A 19 3.52 -0.53 7.06
CA VAL A 19 3.55 0.89 6.68
C VAL A 19 4.34 1.08 5.39
N ALA A 20 5.52 0.46 5.28
CA ALA A 20 6.33 0.51 4.06
C ALA A 20 5.59 -0.07 2.84
N ALA A 21 4.85 -1.16 3.03
CA ALA A 21 4.02 -1.77 1.99
C ALA A 21 2.84 -0.87 1.57
N ALA A 22 2.15 -0.25 2.53
CA ALA A 22 1.08 0.69 2.24
C ALA A 22 1.59 1.93 1.50
N ASP A 23 2.78 2.44 1.85
CA ASP A 23 3.40 3.55 1.14
C ASP A 23 3.80 3.18 -0.29
N SER A 24 4.35 1.98 -0.50
CA SER A 24 4.63 1.46 -1.84
C SER A 24 3.38 1.39 -2.71
N ALA A 25 2.27 0.88 -2.16
CA ALA A 25 0.97 0.87 -2.84
C ALA A 25 0.46 2.29 -3.13
N LEU A 26 0.64 3.24 -2.20
CA LEU A 26 0.24 4.64 -2.40
C LEU A 26 1.06 5.29 -3.52
N TYR A 27 2.36 4.99 -3.59
CA TYR A 27 3.24 5.47 -4.64
C TYR A 27 2.79 4.94 -6.00
N GLN A 28 2.46 3.65 -6.10
CA GLN A 28 1.88 3.08 -7.31
C GLN A 28 0.53 3.72 -7.67
N ALA A 29 -0.34 3.98 -6.69
CA ALA A 29 -1.61 4.68 -6.92
C ALA A 29 -1.39 6.09 -7.49
N LYS A 30 -0.36 6.81 -7.04
CA LYS A 30 0.02 8.12 -7.56
C LYS A 30 0.56 8.05 -9.00
N ASN A 31 1.37 7.04 -9.33
CA ASN A 31 2.01 6.91 -10.64
C ASN A 31 1.12 6.29 -11.71
N SER A 32 0.09 5.54 -11.33
CA SER A 32 -0.81 4.88 -12.28
C SER A 32 -1.99 5.75 -12.74
N GLY A 33 -1.98 7.06 -12.48
CA GLY A 33 -3.03 8.00 -12.89
C GLY A 33 -3.83 8.63 -11.74
N ARG A 34 -3.40 8.41 -10.49
CA ARG A 34 -3.98 8.99 -9.26
C ARG A 34 -5.45 8.60 -9.05
N ASN A 35 -6.04 9.22 -8.03
CA ASN A 35 -7.46 9.11 -7.64
C ASN A 35 -7.97 7.66 -7.53
N ARG A 36 -7.17 6.79 -6.91
CA ARG A 36 -7.46 5.36 -6.81
C ARG A 36 -6.87 4.75 -5.54
N VAL A 37 -7.34 3.54 -5.26
CA VAL A 37 -6.83 2.68 -4.20
C VAL A 37 -6.00 1.57 -4.85
N VAL A 38 -4.82 1.31 -4.29
CA VAL A 38 -3.99 0.17 -4.64
C VAL A 38 -3.80 -0.67 -3.38
N VAL A 39 -3.93 -1.99 -3.53
CA VAL A 39 -3.69 -2.96 -2.45
C VAL A 39 -2.34 -3.62 -2.69
N PHE A 40 -1.47 -3.57 -1.69
CA PHE A 40 -0.17 -4.23 -1.76
C PHE A 40 -0.33 -5.75 -1.83
N GLY A 41 0.39 -6.41 -2.75
CA GLY A 41 0.42 -7.86 -2.89
C GLY A 41 -0.78 -8.49 -3.62
N ARG A 42 -1.59 -7.69 -4.32
CA ARG A 42 -2.69 -8.18 -5.17
C ARG A 42 -2.34 -8.13 -6.66
#